data_AF-A0A543HSV5-F1
#
_entry.id   AF-A0A543HSV5-F1
#
_cell.length_a   1.000
_cell.length_b   1.000
_cell.length_c   1.000
_cell.angle_alpha   90.00
_cell.angle_beta   90.00
_cell.angle_gamma   90.00
#
_symmetry.space_group_name_H-M   'P 1'
#
loop_
_entity.id
_entity.type
_entity.pdbx_description
1 polymer ?
#
loop_
_entity_poly.entity_id
_entity_poly.type
_entity_poly.pdbx_seq_one_letter_code
_entity_poly.pdbx_strand_id
1 'polypeptide(L)'
;MDQQPQDRTIWQKCWSWLYTGHTGSGGYFTYLSMKREHIWGAPVRVWRMLMRRRTSHPVPLLYVVVGGIGLLIGIAGQKTLKMRWWSAPLILLVTAWTYFFSSIWWRSVQHPTSLRTDLLAAIAPKRGARRRLRESCERFLASPLPIFGIDGEEAPELSGMSMEGEKVTHFSILYPDRGMVAILGPDTESAEVEEHLRGELISLRVNELADQAPHANDPGDCCERVISETVNLDWSDTVLTIGSDQVPGFSTSFSGHVVAFAQAKSCWVAIIARPEESLPQLRELSEAERETLASRIGIDEQQ
;
A
#
# COMPACT_ATOMS: atom_id res chain seq x y z
N MET A 1 13.78 7.71 -39.48
CA MET A 1 14.07 6.92 -38.26
C MET A 1 12.92 7.17 -37.32
N ASP A 2 11.98 6.24 -37.30
CA ASP A 2 10.75 6.32 -36.50
C ASP A 2 11.05 5.88 -35.06
N GLN A 3 11.21 6.84 -34.16
CA GLN A 3 11.17 6.61 -32.72
C GLN A 3 9.75 6.86 -32.21
N GLN A 4 8.92 5.82 -32.19
CA GLN A 4 7.76 5.74 -31.30
C GLN A 4 7.39 4.26 -31.12
N PRO A 5 7.69 3.67 -29.93
CA PRO A 5 6.59 3.16 -29.11
C PRO A 5 6.82 3.18 -27.57
N GLN A 6 7.78 3.94 -27.02
CA GLN A 6 8.05 3.94 -25.57
C GLN A 6 7.13 4.88 -24.74
N ASP A 7 6.69 6.01 -25.29
CA ASP A 7 5.88 6.99 -24.54
C ASP A 7 4.50 6.46 -24.13
N ARG A 8 3.91 5.57 -24.94
CA ARG A 8 2.57 5.03 -24.64
C ARG A 8 2.54 4.20 -23.37
N THR A 9 3.62 3.48 -23.04
CA THR A 9 3.67 2.69 -21.82
C THR A 9 3.81 3.54 -20.56
N ILE A 10 4.53 4.66 -20.64
CA ILE A 10 4.68 5.59 -19.51
C ILE A 10 3.37 6.34 -19.30
N TRP A 11 2.75 6.85 -20.36
CA TRP A 11 1.43 7.49 -20.28
C TRP A 11 0.34 6.54 -19.79
N GLN A 12 0.32 5.27 -20.22
CA GLN A 12 -0.61 4.28 -19.68
C GLN A 12 -0.30 3.91 -18.23
N LYS A 13 0.97 3.89 -17.82
CA LYS A 13 1.36 3.70 -16.41
C LYS A 13 0.93 4.89 -15.56
N CYS A 14 1.25 6.14 -15.94
CA CYS A 14 0.84 7.36 -15.25
C CYS A 14 -0.68 7.54 -15.24
N TRP A 15 -1.36 7.25 -16.35
CA TRP A 15 -2.82 7.30 -16.41
C TRP A 15 -3.45 6.17 -15.62
N SER A 16 -2.89 4.96 -15.64
CA SER A 16 -3.28 3.90 -14.70
C SER A 16 -3.02 4.34 -13.27
N TRP A 17 -1.91 5.03 -12.98
CA TRP A 17 -1.53 5.49 -11.64
C TRP A 17 -2.54 6.52 -11.10
N LEU A 18 -2.91 7.51 -11.93
CA LEU A 18 -3.98 8.49 -11.66
C LEU A 18 -5.38 7.85 -11.60
N TYR A 19 -5.71 6.94 -12.51
CA TYR A 19 -7.07 6.39 -12.69
C TYR A 19 -7.40 5.22 -11.74
N THR A 20 -6.38 4.43 -11.37
CA THR A 20 -6.53 3.33 -10.41
C THR A 20 -6.39 3.79 -8.97
N GLY A 21 -5.92 5.02 -8.75
CA GLY A 21 -5.73 5.59 -7.42
C GLY A 21 -4.84 4.68 -6.61
N HIS A 22 -3.55 4.60 -6.95
CA HIS A 22 -2.63 3.96 -6.03
C HIS A 22 -2.48 4.83 -4.79
N THR A 23 -2.76 4.23 -3.65
CA THR A 23 -2.15 4.60 -2.38
C THR A 23 -0.64 4.67 -2.64
N GLY A 24 -0.05 5.86 -2.60
CA GLY A 24 1.37 5.93 -2.26
C GLY A 24 1.59 5.15 -0.96
N SER A 25 2.84 4.82 -0.65
CA SER A 25 3.20 4.30 0.69
C SER A 25 2.64 5.20 1.82
N GLY A 26 2.29 6.43 1.44
CA GLY A 26 1.59 7.49 2.12
C GLY A 26 0.06 7.39 2.38
N GLY A 27 -0.69 6.38 1.93
CA GLY A 27 -2.11 6.28 2.30
C GLY A 27 -3.03 7.44 1.85
N TYR A 28 -2.57 8.36 0.98
CA TYR A 28 -3.45 9.32 0.33
C TYR A 28 -4.33 8.61 -0.69
N PHE A 29 -5.60 8.41 -0.31
CA PHE A 29 -6.63 7.84 -1.16
C PHE A 29 -7.15 8.90 -2.13
N THR A 30 -6.49 9.09 -3.26
CA THR A 30 -7.06 9.91 -4.35
C THR A 30 -8.09 9.06 -5.10
N TYR A 31 -9.29 8.90 -4.52
CA TYR A 31 -10.42 8.39 -5.28
C TYR A 31 -10.84 9.47 -6.27
N LEU A 32 -10.50 9.29 -7.55
CA LEU A 32 -11.21 9.97 -8.63
C LEU A 32 -12.69 9.58 -8.52
N SER A 33 -13.47 10.48 -7.92
CA SER A 33 -14.92 10.38 -7.76
C SER A 33 -15.56 10.29 -9.14
N MET A 34 -15.77 9.06 -9.62
CA MET A 34 -16.56 8.86 -10.83
C MET A 34 -18.01 9.24 -10.52
N LYS A 35 -18.46 10.29 -11.22
CA LYS A 35 -19.81 10.84 -11.28
C LYS A 35 -20.93 9.79 -11.11
N ARG A 36 -21.92 10.17 -10.29
CA ARG A 36 -23.27 9.60 -10.08
C ARG A 36 -23.32 8.09 -9.80
N GLU A 37 -23.75 7.76 -8.59
CA GLU A 37 -24.04 6.40 -8.15
C GLU A 37 -25.18 5.78 -8.99
N HIS A 38 -24.81 4.98 -9.99
CA HIS A 38 -25.77 4.20 -10.77
C HIS A 38 -26.32 3.06 -9.92
N ILE A 39 -27.63 2.80 -9.97
CA ILE A 39 -28.32 1.76 -9.15
C ILE A 39 -27.73 0.36 -9.41
N TRP A 40 -27.32 0.08 -10.65
CA TRP A 40 -26.62 -1.15 -11.04
C TRP A 40 -25.11 -1.14 -10.74
N GLY A 41 -24.56 -0.03 -10.27
CA GLY A 41 -23.14 0.08 -9.91
C GLY A 41 -22.80 -0.78 -8.70
N ALA A 42 -23.67 -0.84 -7.69
CA ALA A 42 -23.44 -1.61 -6.48
C ALA A 42 -23.28 -3.13 -6.73
N PRO A 43 -24.21 -3.84 -7.42
CA PRO A 43 -24.04 -5.27 -7.67
C PRO A 43 -22.80 -5.58 -8.54
N VAL A 44 -22.49 -4.74 -9.53
CA VAL A 44 -21.28 -4.89 -10.35
C VAL A 44 -20.01 -4.67 -9.52
N ARG A 45 -19.99 -3.69 -8.61
CA ARG A 45 -18.86 -3.45 -7.68
C ARG A 45 -18.67 -4.63 -6.73
N VAL A 46 -19.77 -5.16 -6.17
CA VAL A 46 -19.73 -6.35 -5.30
C VAL A 46 -19.18 -7.55 -6.06
N TRP A 47 -19.70 -7.83 -7.26
CA TRP A 47 -19.22 -8.94 -8.09
C TRP A 47 -17.73 -8.80 -8.43
N ARG A 48 -17.29 -7.60 -8.84
CA ARG A 48 -15.89 -7.32 -9.17
C ARG A 48 -14.98 -7.45 -7.95
N MET A 49 -15.42 -6.98 -6.78
CA MET A 49 -14.72 -7.14 -5.51
C MET A 49 -14.57 -8.61 -5.13
N LEU A 50 -15.65 -9.40 -5.20
CA LEU A 50 -15.61 -10.84 -4.91
C LEU A 50 -14.67 -11.58 -5.87
N MET A 51 -14.65 -11.22 -7.15
CA MET A 51 -13.74 -11.81 -8.14
C MET A 51 -12.27 -11.45 -7.90
N ARG A 52 -11.97 -10.22 -7.45
CA ARG A 52 -10.60 -9.79 -7.10
C ARG A 52 -10.10 -10.39 -5.79
N ARG A 53 -10.99 -10.75 -4.86
CA ARG A 53 -10.64 -11.36 -3.57
C ARG A 53 -10.34 -12.85 -3.67
N ARG A 54 -10.69 -13.50 -4.78
CA ARG A 54 -10.35 -14.90 -5.02
C ARG A 54 -8.85 -15.02 -5.24
N THR A 55 -8.20 -15.82 -4.39
CA THR A 55 -6.80 -16.22 -4.54
C THR A 55 -6.61 -17.27 -5.63
N SER A 56 -7.67 -18.00 -5.95
CA SER A 56 -7.66 -19.09 -6.92
C SER A 56 -8.59 -18.77 -8.08
N HIS A 57 -8.01 -18.58 -9.26
CA HIS A 57 -8.80 -18.46 -10.49
C HIS A 57 -9.22 -19.84 -10.98
N PRO A 58 -10.47 -19.99 -11.46
CA PRO A 58 -10.92 -21.22 -12.08
C PRO A 58 -10.13 -21.42 -13.38
N VAL A 59 -9.06 -22.23 -13.33
CA VAL A 59 -8.28 -22.58 -14.52
C VAL A 59 -9.09 -23.62 -15.31
N PRO A 60 -9.48 -23.35 -16.59
CA PRO A 60 -10.29 -24.27 -17.38
C PRO A 60 -9.71 -25.69 -17.44
N LEU A 61 -8.38 -25.78 -17.51
CA LEU A 61 -7.64 -27.05 -17.52
C LEU A 61 -7.88 -27.89 -16.27
N LEU A 62 -8.03 -27.26 -15.10
CA LEU A 62 -8.24 -27.98 -13.84
C LEU A 62 -9.57 -28.73 -13.84
N TYR A 63 -10.62 -28.18 -14.48
CA TYR A 63 -11.90 -28.87 -14.63
C TYR A 63 -11.81 -30.09 -15.55
N VAL A 64 -11.00 -30.00 -16.61
CA VAL A 64 -10.77 -31.14 -17.51
C VAL A 64 -10.04 -32.26 -16.78
N VAL A 65 -9.01 -31.93 -16.00
CA VAL A 65 -8.25 -32.90 -15.20
C VAL A 65 -9.13 -33.54 -14.12
N VAL A 66 -9.87 -32.73 -13.35
CA VAL A 66 -10.79 -33.22 -12.31
C VAL A 66 -11.90 -34.08 -12.91
N GLY A 67 -12.45 -33.67 -14.06
CA GLY A 67 -13.44 -34.44 -14.80
C GLY A 67 -12.90 -35.78 -15.29
N GLY A 68 -11.68 -35.80 -15.84
CA GLY A 68 -11.00 -37.02 -16.28
C GLY A 68 -10.73 -38.00 -15.14
N ILE A 69 -10.20 -37.52 -14.01
CA ILE A 69 -9.97 -38.31 -12.80
C ILE A 69 -11.31 -38.85 -12.28
N GLY A 70 -12.34 -38.01 -12.20
CA GLY A 70 -13.67 -38.42 -11.77
C GLY A 70 -14.28 -39.49 -12.66
N LEU A 71 -14.12 -39.38 -13.97
CA LEU A 71 -14.57 -40.38 -14.93
C LEU A 71 -13.89 -41.74 -14.69
N LEU A 72 -12.56 -41.75 -14.51
CA LEU A 72 -11.79 -42.96 -14.23
C LEU A 72 -12.26 -43.64 -12.93
N ILE A 73 -12.45 -42.85 -11.87
CA ILE A 73 -12.97 -43.33 -10.58
C ILE A 73 -14.40 -43.88 -10.75
N GLY A 74 -15.25 -43.18 -11.51
CA GLY A 74 -16.62 -43.59 -11.78
C GLY A 74 -16.72 -44.92 -12.53
N ILE A 75 -15.85 -45.13 -13.54
CA ILE A 75 -15.77 -46.40 -14.28
C ILE A 75 -15.31 -47.54 -13.37
N ALA A 76 -14.29 -47.30 -12.54
CA ALA A 76 -13.81 -48.30 -11.58
C ALA A 76 -14.89 -48.65 -10.54
N GLY A 77 -15.55 -47.65 -9.97
CA GLY A 77 -16.64 -47.82 -8.99
C GLY A 77 -17.90 -48.47 -9.57
N GLN A 78 -18.22 -48.24 -10.85
CA GLN A 78 -19.30 -48.95 -11.51
C GLN A 78 -19.02 -50.45 -11.59
N LYS A 79 -17.77 -50.84 -11.89
CA LYS A 79 -17.37 -52.25 -11.99
C LYS A 79 -17.36 -52.98 -10.65
N THR A 80 -16.96 -52.31 -9.57
CA THR A 80 -16.79 -52.95 -8.25
C THR A 80 -18.04 -52.85 -7.38
N LEU A 81 -18.71 -51.69 -7.38
CA LEU A 81 -19.77 -51.34 -6.43
C LEU A 81 -21.14 -51.13 -7.09
N LYS A 82 -21.26 -51.33 -8.41
CA LYS A 82 -22.46 -51.05 -9.23
C LYS A 82 -22.98 -49.60 -9.08
N MET A 83 -22.09 -48.66 -8.77
CA MET A 83 -22.43 -47.23 -8.74
C MET A 83 -22.66 -46.67 -10.15
N ARG A 84 -23.41 -45.58 -10.26
CA ARG A 84 -23.56 -44.85 -11.52
C ARG A 84 -22.24 -44.15 -11.86
N TRP A 85 -21.70 -44.38 -13.05
CA TRP A 85 -20.38 -43.85 -13.46
C TRP A 85 -20.24 -42.32 -13.41
N TRP A 86 -21.34 -41.59 -13.53
CA TRP A 86 -21.34 -40.13 -13.51
C TRP A 86 -21.35 -39.52 -12.10
N SER A 87 -21.57 -40.31 -11.04
CA SER A 87 -21.64 -39.76 -9.68
C SER A 87 -20.29 -39.18 -9.22
N ALA A 88 -19.20 -39.89 -9.47
CA ALA A 88 -17.85 -39.47 -9.11
C ALA A 88 -17.42 -38.15 -9.79
N PRO A 89 -17.52 -37.98 -11.13
CA PRO A 89 -17.16 -36.71 -11.76
C PRO A 89 -18.07 -35.56 -11.31
N LEU A 90 -19.37 -35.81 -11.08
CA LEU A 90 -20.28 -34.78 -10.58
C LEU A 90 -19.88 -34.30 -9.17
N ILE A 91 -19.60 -35.24 -8.25
CA ILE A 91 -19.19 -34.92 -6.87
C ILE A 91 -17.87 -34.16 -6.85
N LEU A 92 -16.89 -34.58 -7.64
CA LEU A 92 -15.60 -33.90 -7.71
C LEU A 92 -15.74 -32.50 -8.31
N LEU A 93 -16.56 -32.34 -9.34
CA LEU A 93 -16.84 -31.03 -9.93
C LEU A 93 -17.49 -30.11 -8.91
N VAL A 94 -18.53 -30.58 -8.21
CA VAL A 94 -19.19 -29.81 -7.14
C VAL A 94 -18.17 -29.44 -6.07
N THR A 95 -17.39 -30.39 -5.55
CA THR A 95 -16.35 -30.14 -4.54
C THR A 95 -15.34 -29.08 -5.00
N ALA A 96 -14.86 -29.16 -6.24
CA ALA A 96 -13.96 -28.16 -6.81
C ALA A 96 -14.61 -26.78 -6.85
N TRP A 97 -15.88 -26.69 -7.28
CA TRP A 97 -16.64 -25.44 -7.25
C TRP A 97 -16.81 -24.90 -5.83
N THR A 98 -17.16 -25.74 -4.86
CA THR A 98 -17.29 -25.34 -3.45
C THR A 98 -15.97 -24.81 -2.91
N TYR A 99 -14.84 -25.44 -3.25
CA TYR A 99 -13.50 -24.97 -2.91
C TYR A 99 -13.19 -23.60 -3.54
N PHE A 100 -13.48 -23.42 -4.83
CA PHE A 100 -13.27 -22.12 -5.49
C PHE A 100 -14.16 -21.03 -4.87
N PHE A 101 -15.40 -21.33 -4.51
CA PHE A 101 -16.28 -20.38 -3.84
C PHE A 101 -15.88 -20.13 -2.39
N SER A 102 -15.38 -21.12 -1.67
CA SER A 102 -14.91 -20.96 -0.29
C SER A 102 -13.65 -20.09 -0.22
N SER A 103 -12.82 -20.06 -1.27
CA SER A 103 -11.63 -19.21 -1.35
C SER A 103 -11.92 -17.70 -1.20
N ILE A 104 -13.15 -17.26 -1.48
CA ILE A 104 -13.58 -15.86 -1.25
C ILE A 104 -13.52 -15.50 0.24
N TRP A 105 -13.79 -16.48 1.10
CA TRP A 105 -13.82 -16.34 2.55
C TRP A 105 -12.44 -16.51 3.18
N TRP A 106 -11.47 -16.99 2.42
CA TRP A 106 -10.11 -17.13 2.91
C TRP A 106 -9.46 -15.75 3.00
N ARG A 107 -8.79 -15.52 4.12
CA ARG A 107 -8.03 -14.30 4.33
C ARG A 107 -6.73 -14.44 3.54
N SER A 108 -6.56 -13.63 2.51
CA SER A 108 -5.32 -13.55 1.76
C SER A 108 -4.45 -12.43 2.31
N VAL A 109 -3.13 -12.62 2.28
CA VAL A 109 -2.14 -11.57 2.60
C VAL A 109 -2.38 -10.30 1.76
N GLN A 110 -2.89 -10.46 0.54
CA GLN A 110 -3.19 -9.36 -0.38
C GLN A 110 -4.43 -8.55 -0.01
N HIS A 111 -5.26 -9.03 0.93
CA HIS A 111 -6.51 -8.37 1.34
C HIS A 111 -6.53 -8.18 2.86
N PRO A 112 -5.84 -7.14 3.38
CA PRO A 112 -5.73 -6.89 4.82
C PRO A 112 -7.09 -6.56 5.46
N THR A 113 -8.06 -6.10 4.66
CA THR A 113 -9.41 -5.73 5.10
C THR A 113 -10.37 -6.92 5.19
N SER A 114 -11.30 -6.84 6.15
CA SER A 114 -12.33 -7.85 6.32
C SER A 114 -13.30 -7.85 5.13
N LEU A 115 -13.84 -9.04 4.78
CA LEU A 115 -14.83 -9.18 3.70
C LEU A 115 -16.04 -8.29 3.93
N ARG A 116 -16.45 -8.15 5.20
CA ARG A 116 -17.56 -7.29 5.62
C ARG A 116 -17.30 -5.83 5.25
N THR A 117 -16.08 -5.36 5.48
CA THR A 117 -15.67 -3.99 5.19
C THR A 117 -15.55 -3.73 3.69
N ASP A 118 -15.05 -4.70 2.93
CA ASP A 118 -15.01 -4.60 1.46
C ASP A 118 -16.40 -4.64 0.81
N LEU A 119 -17.29 -5.49 1.32
CA LEU A 119 -18.68 -5.55 0.89
C LEU A 119 -19.39 -4.23 1.20
N LEU A 120 -19.16 -3.68 2.40
CA LEU A 120 -19.67 -2.37 2.79
C LEU A 120 -19.14 -1.27 1.86
N ALA A 121 -17.87 -1.31 1.48
CA ALA A 121 -17.28 -0.36 0.54
C ALA A 121 -17.84 -0.51 -0.89
N ALA A 122 -18.21 -1.72 -1.30
CA ALA A 122 -18.82 -1.95 -2.61
C ALA A 122 -20.28 -1.42 -2.68
N ILE A 123 -21.04 -1.61 -1.59
CA ILE A 123 -22.45 -1.22 -1.48
C ILE A 123 -22.59 0.27 -1.16
N ALA A 124 -21.88 0.73 -0.13
CA ALA A 124 -21.91 2.09 0.41
C ALA A 124 -20.48 2.63 0.54
N PRO A 125 -19.87 3.12 -0.56
CA PRO A 125 -18.45 3.49 -0.61
C PRO A 125 -18.01 4.43 0.52
N LYS A 126 -18.81 5.46 0.84
CA LYS A 126 -18.50 6.40 1.92
C LYS A 126 -18.43 5.72 3.29
N ARG A 127 -19.38 4.82 3.60
CA ARG A 127 -19.38 4.08 4.88
C ARG A 127 -18.27 3.04 4.94
N GLY A 128 -17.98 2.38 3.83
CA GLY A 128 -16.86 1.44 3.74
C GLY A 128 -15.52 2.14 3.90
N ALA A 129 -15.33 3.31 3.29
CA ALA A 129 -14.13 4.13 3.45
C ALA A 129 -13.90 4.51 4.91
N ARG A 130 -14.93 5.03 5.59
CA ARG A 130 -14.87 5.34 7.04
C ARG A 130 -14.51 4.12 7.88
N ARG A 131 -15.11 2.97 7.59
CA ARG A 131 -14.80 1.74 8.31
C ARG A 131 -13.38 1.25 8.08
N ARG A 132 -12.86 1.35 6.84
CA ARG A 132 -11.46 1.04 6.53
C ARG A 132 -10.51 1.96 7.26
N LEU A 133 -10.80 3.26 7.25
CA LEU A 133 -10.02 4.27 7.95
C LEU A 133 -9.93 3.96 9.44
N ARG A 134 -11.07 3.68 10.07
CA ARG A 134 -11.12 3.25 11.48
C ARG A 134 -10.32 1.97 11.75
N GLU A 135 -10.48 0.93 10.91
CA GLU A 135 -9.68 -0.31 11.02
C GLU A 135 -8.18 -0.02 10.87
N SER A 136 -7.80 0.90 9.98
CA SER A 136 -6.41 1.33 9.82
C SER A 136 -5.89 2.08 11.04
N CYS A 137 -6.66 3.02 11.61
CA CYS A 137 -6.30 3.71 12.86
C CYS A 137 -6.14 2.74 14.01
N GLU A 138 -7.07 1.80 14.16
CA GLU A 138 -7.02 0.77 15.21
C GLU A 138 -5.76 -0.09 15.09
N ARG A 139 -5.35 -0.45 13.87
CA ARG A 139 -4.12 -1.21 13.63
C ARG A 139 -2.85 -0.38 13.81
N PHE A 140 -2.87 0.89 13.43
CA PHE A 140 -1.79 1.82 13.68
C PHE A 140 -1.53 1.95 15.19
N LEU A 141 -2.58 2.21 15.96
CA LEU A 141 -2.50 2.32 17.42
C LEU A 141 -2.10 1.01 18.11
N ALA A 142 -2.51 -0.14 17.56
CA ALA A 142 -2.13 -1.45 18.07
C ALA A 142 -0.74 -1.92 17.60
N SER A 143 -0.06 -1.16 16.73
CA SER A 143 1.23 -1.55 16.19
C SER A 143 2.31 -1.55 17.28
N PRO A 144 3.19 -2.56 17.32
CA PRO A 144 4.32 -2.58 18.25
C PRO A 144 5.46 -1.64 17.83
N LEU A 145 5.37 -1.01 16.65
CA LEU A 145 6.40 -0.09 16.17
C LEU A 145 6.40 1.20 17.00
N PRO A 146 7.58 1.70 17.42
CA PRO A 146 7.68 2.96 18.13
C PRO A 146 7.25 4.10 17.21
N ILE A 147 6.57 5.11 17.76
CA ILE A 147 6.13 6.29 17.02
C ILE A 147 6.99 7.48 17.44
N PHE A 148 7.73 8.04 16.49
CA PHE A 148 8.61 9.18 16.71
C PHE A 148 8.03 10.47 16.10
N GLY A 149 8.36 11.59 16.73
CA GLY A 149 8.08 12.93 16.26
C GLY A 149 9.27 13.86 16.39
N ILE A 150 9.12 15.07 15.86
CA ILE A 150 10.15 16.12 15.94
C ILE A 150 9.92 16.95 17.21
N ASP A 151 11.00 17.25 17.93
CA ASP A 151 10.95 18.08 19.14
C ASP A 151 10.48 19.52 18.87
N GLY A 152 9.59 20.03 19.73
CA GLY A 152 9.15 21.43 19.69
C GLY A 152 8.05 21.77 18.69
N GLU A 153 7.45 20.78 18.02
CA GLU A 153 6.50 21.02 16.93
C GLU A 153 5.03 20.83 17.33
N GLU A 154 4.16 21.66 16.76
CA GLU A 154 2.72 21.61 17.00
C GLU A 154 2.00 20.90 15.85
N ALA A 155 1.64 19.64 16.15
CA ALA A 155 0.72 18.75 15.43
C ALA A 155 1.30 17.87 14.30
N PRO A 156 1.57 16.58 14.59
CA PRO A 156 1.86 15.58 13.56
C PRO A 156 0.64 15.22 12.72
N GLU A 157 0.88 14.88 11.45
CA GLU A 157 -0.11 14.27 10.57
C GLU A 157 0.38 12.92 10.06
N LEU A 158 -0.49 11.91 9.99
CA LEU A 158 -0.08 10.63 9.43
C LEU A 158 -0.05 10.77 7.92
N SER A 159 1.16 10.70 7.38
CA SER A 159 1.42 10.84 5.97
C SER A 159 1.43 9.52 5.23
N GLY A 160 1.42 8.37 5.94
CA GLY A 160 1.55 7.06 5.32
C GLY A 160 1.47 5.86 6.23
N MET A 161 1.05 4.73 5.66
CA MET A 161 1.05 3.43 6.34
C MET A 161 1.05 2.29 5.32
N SER A 162 1.97 1.34 5.51
CA SER A 162 2.01 0.06 4.80
C SER A 162 1.72 -1.10 5.75
N MET A 163 1.15 -2.16 5.18
CA MET A 163 0.68 -3.32 5.93
C MET A 163 1.03 -4.62 5.21
N GLU A 164 1.45 -5.62 5.99
CA GLU A 164 1.54 -7.00 5.54
C GLU A 164 0.59 -7.86 6.38
N GLY A 165 -0.52 -8.29 5.76
CA GLY A 165 -1.61 -8.96 6.49
C GLY A 165 -2.22 -8.05 7.56
N GLU A 166 -2.03 -8.38 8.83
CA GLU A 166 -2.49 -7.56 9.98
C GLU A 166 -1.41 -6.69 10.59
N LYS A 167 -0.14 -6.91 10.22
CA LYS A 167 1.00 -6.21 10.81
C LYS A 167 1.24 -4.91 10.04
N VAL A 168 1.33 -3.79 10.76
CA VAL A 168 1.84 -2.54 10.20
C VAL A 168 3.35 -2.72 10.02
N THR A 169 3.83 -2.57 8.79
CA THR A 169 5.25 -2.74 8.43
C THR A 169 5.96 -1.42 8.20
N HIS A 170 5.21 -0.36 7.88
CA HIS A 170 5.74 0.98 7.72
C HIS A 170 4.67 2.00 8.08
N PHE A 171 5.07 3.14 8.61
CA PHE A 171 4.24 4.34 8.62
C PHE A 171 5.10 5.61 8.54
N SER A 172 4.51 6.68 8.05
CA SER A 172 5.15 7.99 7.98
C SER A 172 4.28 9.07 8.61
N ILE A 173 4.95 10.03 9.23
CA ILE A 173 4.37 11.19 9.90
C ILE A 173 4.93 12.43 9.22
N LEU A 174 4.06 13.26 8.68
CA LEU A 174 4.39 14.55 8.09
C LEU A 174 4.19 15.66 9.11
N TYR A 175 5.16 16.55 9.15
CA TYR A 175 5.13 17.84 9.79
C TYR A 175 5.18 18.89 8.68
N PRO A 176 4.04 19.50 8.32
CA PRO A 176 3.93 20.35 7.14
C PRO A 176 5.04 21.39 7.02
N ASP A 177 5.51 21.93 8.14
CA ASP A 177 6.49 23.02 8.17
C ASP A 177 7.96 22.59 8.24
N ARG A 178 8.26 21.32 8.58
CA ARG A 178 9.63 20.87 8.91
C ARG A 178 10.11 19.65 8.15
N GLY A 179 9.21 18.75 7.77
CA GLY A 179 9.61 17.52 7.09
C GLY A 179 8.76 16.31 7.46
N MET A 180 9.24 15.13 7.10
CA MET A 180 8.56 13.86 7.29
C MET A 180 9.46 12.89 8.04
N VAL A 181 8.88 12.11 8.96
CA VAL A 181 9.52 11.00 9.66
C VAL A 181 8.86 9.70 9.22
N ALA A 182 9.62 8.76 8.69
CA ALA A 182 9.16 7.44 8.28
C ALA A 182 9.78 6.35 9.16
N ILE A 183 9.00 5.33 9.50
CA ILE A 183 9.43 4.23 10.36
C ILE A 183 9.11 2.93 9.63
N LEU A 184 10.14 2.12 9.38
CA LEU A 184 10.06 0.83 8.70
C LEU A 184 10.33 -0.33 9.67
N GLY A 185 9.79 -1.50 9.36
CA GLY A 185 9.81 -2.67 10.23
C GLY A 185 11.20 -3.28 10.52
N PRO A 186 11.26 -4.26 11.44
CA PRO A 186 12.50 -4.92 11.86
C PRO A 186 13.23 -5.69 10.77
N ASP A 187 12.48 -6.20 9.79
CA ASP A 187 12.99 -7.14 8.80
C ASP A 187 13.43 -6.46 7.49
N THR A 188 13.49 -5.12 7.47
CA THR A 188 13.89 -4.33 6.30
C THR A 188 15.41 -4.25 6.21
N GLU A 189 15.99 -4.54 5.04
CA GLU A 189 17.43 -4.38 4.81
C GLU A 189 17.77 -2.92 4.49
N SER A 190 19.00 -2.47 4.79
CA SER A 190 19.44 -1.08 4.55
C SER A 190 19.25 -0.65 3.09
N ALA A 191 19.53 -1.55 2.13
CA ALA A 191 19.34 -1.27 0.71
C ALA A 191 17.85 -1.05 0.34
N GLU A 192 16.94 -1.75 1.00
CA GLU A 192 15.50 -1.56 0.80
C GLU A 192 15.01 -0.24 1.39
N VAL A 193 15.59 0.19 2.52
CA VAL A 193 15.33 1.53 3.10
C VAL A 193 15.79 2.62 2.15
N GLU A 194 16.99 2.50 1.58
CA GLU A 194 17.49 3.45 0.58
C GLU A 194 16.57 3.50 -0.65
N GLU A 195 16.17 2.35 -1.19
CA GLU A 195 15.26 2.29 -2.34
C GLU A 195 13.91 2.95 -2.02
N HIS A 196 13.37 2.67 -0.83
CA HIS A 196 12.14 3.31 -0.36
C HIS A 196 12.27 4.83 -0.29
N LEU A 197 13.36 5.34 0.30
CA LEU A 197 13.61 6.78 0.41
C LEU A 197 13.85 7.44 -0.93
N ARG A 198 14.52 6.77 -1.87
CA ARG A 198 14.63 7.26 -3.27
C ARG A 198 13.25 7.41 -3.89
N GLY A 199 12.34 6.45 -3.67
CA GLY A 199 10.95 6.52 -4.13
C GLY A 199 10.18 7.71 -3.55
N GLU A 200 10.32 7.98 -2.26
CA GLU A 200 9.70 9.14 -1.59
C GLU A 200 10.30 10.46 -2.11
N LEU A 201 11.62 10.53 -2.29
CA LEU A 201 12.31 11.71 -2.85
C LEU A 201 11.89 12.01 -4.29
N ILE A 202 11.77 10.98 -5.13
CA ILE A 202 11.22 11.11 -6.49
C ILE A 202 9.81 11.71 -6.41
N SER A 203 8.97 11.16 -5.53
CA SER A 203 7.58 11.60 -5.38
C SER A 203 7.49 13.06 -4.94
N LEU A 204 8.28 13.46 -3.94
CA LEU A 204 8.37 14.85 -3.48
C LEU A 204 8.79 15.77 -4.62
N ARG A 205 9.87 15.42 -5.33
CA ARG A 205 10.40 16.25 -6.41
C ARG A 205 9.47 16.37 -7.61
N VAL A 206 8.79 15.28 -7.98
CA VAL A 206 7.76 15.31 -9.02
C VAL A 206 6.61 16.23 -8.62
N ASN A 207 6.18 16.20 -7.36
CA ASN A 207 5.13 17.10 -6.86
C ASN A 207 5.57 18.57 -6.89
N GLU A 208 6.79 18.88 -6.43
CA GLU A 208 7.35 20.24 -6.53
C GLU A 208 7.40 20.75 -7.97
N LEU A 209 7.86 19.91 -8.90
CA LEU A 209 7.93 20.27 -10.31
C LEU A 209 6.54 20.46 -10.91
N ALA A 210 5.55 19.65 -10.50
CA ALA A 210 4.17 19.81 -10.91
C ALA A 210 3.57 21.14 -10.42
N ASP A 211 3.86 21.54 -9.18
CA ASP A 211 3.42 22.82 -8.61
C ASP A 211 4.10 24.02 -9.28
N GLN A 212 5.35 23.85 -9.73
CA GLN A 212 6.12 24.87 -10.44
C GLN A 212 5.75 24.99 -11.93
N ALA A 213 5.02 24.04 -12.49
CA ALA A 213 4.80 23.94 -13.93
C ALA A 213 3.32 24.06 -14.33
N PRO A 214 2.84 25.28 -14.67
CA PRO A 214 1.72 25.44 -15.60
C PRO A 214 2.12 25.09 -17.06
N HIS A 215 3.41 24.93 -17.35
CA HIS A 215 3.97 24.94 -18.73
C HIS A 215 5.09 23.90 -19.01
N ALA A 216 5.20 22.80 -18.25
CA ALA A 216 6.12 21.73 -18.62
C ALA A 216 5.62 21.06 -19.91
N ASN A 217 6.33 21.27 -21.02
CA ASN A 217 5.96 20.78 -22.34
C ASN A 217 5.99 19.24 -22.46
N ASP A 218 6.69 18.55 -21.53
CA ASP A 218 6.69 17.10 -21.44
C ASP A 218 6.85 16.60 -19.98
N PRO A 219 5.80 16.01 -19.38
CA PRO A 219 5.87 15.40 -18.05
C PRO A 219 6.75 14.12 -18.00
N GLY A 220 6.93 13.43 -19.13
CA GLY A 220 7.77 12.23 -19.21
C GLY A 220 9.24 12.55 -18.98
N ASP A 221 9.74 13.57 -19.67
CA ASP A 221 11.11 14.08 -19.51
C ASP A 221 11.39 14.59 -18.09
N CYS A 222 10.39 15.14 -17.40
CA CYS A 222 10.54 15.56 -16.00
C CYS A 222 10.73 14.36 -15.08
N CYS A 223 9.89 13.33 -15.20
CA CYS A 223 10.01 12.12 -14.40
C CYS A 223 11.33 11.38 -14.65
N GLU A 224 11.75 11.21 -15.90
CA GLU A 224 13.02 10.53 -16.21
C GLU A 224 14.23 11.28 -15.65
N ARG A 225 14.21 12.61 -15.71
CA ARG A 225 15.25 13.45 -15.13
C ARG A 225 15.31 13.28 -13.61
N VAL A 226 14.18 13.39 -12.92
CA VAL A 226 14.11 13.20 -11.45
C VAL A 226 14.61 11.81 -11.06
N ILE A 227 14.19 10.76 -11.78
CA ILE A 227 14.67 9.39 -11.55
C ILE A 227 16.19 9.35 -11.68
N SER A 228 16.74 9.88 -12.79
CA SER A 228 18.19 9.88 -13.04
C SER A 228 19.00 10.62 -11.97
N GLU A 229 18.46 11.71 -11.41
CA GLU A 229 19.08 12.48 -10.33
C GLU A 229 19.05 11.68 -9.01
N THR A 230 17.94 11.01 -8.71
CA THR A 230 17.83 10.17 -7.50
C THR A 230 18.60 8.84 -7.55
N VAL A 231 18.85 8.25 -8.72
CA VAL A 231 19.61 6.99 -8.83
C VAL A 231 21.07 7.17 -8.39
N ASN A 232 21.62 8.37 -8.56
CA ASN A 232 23.02 8.68 -8.26
C ASN A 232 23.19 9.40 -6.91
N LEU A 233 22.25 9.24 -5.96
CA LEU A 233 22.44 9.77 -4.61
C LEU A 233 23.58 9.05 -3.90
N ASP A 234 24.58 9.84 -3.53
CA ASP A 234 25.68 9.45 -2.66
C ASP A 234 25.22 9.58 -1.20
N TRP A 235 25.26 8.46 -0.49
CA TRP A 235 24.97 8.41 0.93
C TRP A 235 26.27 8.53 1.72
N SER A 236 26.31 9.46 2.68
CA SER A 236 27.43 9.66 3.59
C SER A 236 27.05 9.26 5.01
N ASP A 237 28.01 8.71 5.75
CA ASP A 237 27.85 8.40 7.18
C ASP A 237 27.38 9.64 7.95
N THR A 238 26.43 9.44 8.85
CA THR A 238 25.87 10.48 9.71
C THR A 238 25.50 9.91 11.08
N VAL A 239 25.05 10.80 11.98
CA VAL A 239 24.50 10.41 13.28
C VAL A 239 23.14 11.07 13.46
N LEU A 240 22.13 10.25 13.75
CA LEU A 240 20.77 10.67 14.07
C LEU A 240 20.57 10.70 15.59
N THR A 241 19.96 11.76 16.10
CA THR A 241 19.61 11.88 17.52
C THR A 241 18.18 11.41 17.74
N ILE A 242 18.00 10.33 18.50
CA ILE A 242 16.69 9.74 18.81
C ILE A 242 16.55 9.63 20.32
N GLY A 243 15.72 10.51 20.90
CA GLY A 243 15.62 10.72 22.33
C GLY A 243 16.97 11.21 22.88
N SER A 244 17.53 10.47 23.83
CA SER A 244 18.87 10.71 24.36
C SER A 244 20.00 10.06 23.55
N ASP A 245 19.66 9.21 22.57
CA ASP A 245 20.61 8.30 21.94
C ASP A 245 21.15 8.90 20.63
N GLN A 246 22.44 8.66 20.39
CA GLN A 246 23.13 9.00 19.14
C GLN A 246 23.28 7.72 18.32
N VAL A 247 22.56 7.63 17.20
CA VAL A 247 22.47 6.42 16.39
C VAL A 247 23.21 6.63 15.07
N PRO A 248 24.18 5.78 14.72
CA PRO A 248 24.86 5.86 13.43
C PRO A 248 23.88 5.58 12.29
N GLY A 249 24.02 6.31 11.19
CA GLY A 249 23.15 6.18 10.03
C GLY A 249 23.80 6.73 8.78
N PHE A 250 22.97 6.94 7.77
CA PHE A 250 23.37 7.51 6.49
C PHE A 250 22.53 8.74 6.18
N SER A 251 23.12 9.70 5.48
CA SER A 251 22.41 10.88 4.98
C SER A 251 22.80 11.24 3.56
N THR A 252 21.91 11.93 2.89
CA THR A 252 22.16 12.54 1.58
C THR A 252 21.37 13.84 1.48
N SER A 253 21.72 14.65 0.49
CA SER A 253 21.01 15.87 0.16
C SER A 253 20.44 15.77 -1.24
N PHE A 254 19.14 16.00 -1.40
CA PHE A 254 18.48 15.93 -2.69
C PHE A 254 17.49 17.06 -2.87
N SER A 255 17.64 17.85 -3.95
CA SER A 255 16.74 18.97 -4.26
C SER A 255 16.56 19.95 -3.08
N GLY A 256 17.60 20.12 -2.27
CA GLY A 256 17.58 20.93 -1.06
C GLY A 256 17.09 20.19 0.18
N HIS A 257 16.40 19.06 0.08
CA HIS A 257 16.02 18.26 1.24
C HIS A 257 17.22 17.50 1.81
N VAL A 258 17.29 17.44 3.15
CA VAL A 258 18.22 16.56 3.84
C VAL A 258 17.47 15.29 4.19
N VAL A 259 17.96 14.15 3.70
CA VAL A 259 17.40 12.84 4.01
C VAL A 259 18.40 12.08 4.84
N ALA A 260 17.95 11.46 5.92
CA ALA A 260 18.77 10.57 6.71
C ALA A 260 17.99 9.37 7.20
N PHE A 261 18.67 8.25 7.40
CA PHE A 261 18.08 7.08 8.03
C PHE A 261 19.09 6.35 8.92
N ALA A 262 18.57 5.70 9.96
CA ALA A 262 19.36 4.91 10.90
C ALA A 262 18.52 3.75 11.43
N GLN A 263 19.21 2.69 11.86
CA GLN A 263 18.59 1.57 12.54
C GLN A 263 18.45 1.89 14.03
N ALA A 264 17.23 2.13 14.49
CA ALA A 264 16.92 2.39 15.89
C ALA A 264 16.28 1.15 16.51
N LYS A 265 16.97 0.52 17.49
CA LYS A 265 16.52 -0.72 18.15
C LYS A 265 16.25 -1.82 17.11
N SER A 266 14.98 -2.16 16.87
CA SER A 266 14.53 -3.19 15.95
C SER A 266 13.72 -2.61 14.79
N CYS A 267 13.99 -1.38 14.37
CA CYS A 267 13.30 -0.73 13.25
C CYS A 267 14.24 0.24 12.55
N TRP A 268 13.90 0.60 11.32
CA TRP A 268 14.57 1.68 10.63
C TRP A 268 13.76 2.95 10.77
N VAL A 269 14.45 4.05 11.06
CA VAL A 269 13.86 5.39 11.15
C VAL A 269 14.51 6.23 10.08
N ALA A 270 13.69 6.91 9.30
CA ALA A 270 14.12 7.83 8.28
C ALA A 270 13.48 9.20 8.47
N ILE A 271 14.21 10.24 8.10
CA ILE A 271 13.79 11.63 8.19
C ILE A 271 14.04 12.26 6.83
N ILE A 272 13.05 12.99 6.33
CA ILE A 272 13.17 13.91 5.19
C ILE A 272 12.91 15.30 5.73
N ALA A 273 13.97 16.06 5.97
CA ALA A 273 13.91 17.44 6.45
C ALA A 273 13.95 18.43 5.28
N ARG A 274 13.40 19.62 5.48
CA ARG A 274 13.50 20.74 4.53
C ARG A 274 14.95 21.28 4.42
N PRO A 275 15.25 22.02 3.34
CA PRO A 275 16.55 22.68 3.18
C PRO A 275 16.89 23.60 4.34
N GLU A 276 18.20 23.71 4.62
CA GLU A 276 18.81 24.69 5.55
C GLU A 276 18.77 24.36 7.05
N GLU A 277 18.20 23.22 7.45
CA GLU A 277 18.14 22.82 8.86
C GLU A 277 19.04 21.60 9.16
N SER A 278 19.67 21.61 10.33
CA SER A 278 20.30 20.41 10.88
C SER A 278 19.26 19.30 11.03
N LEU A 279 19.66 18.05 10.87
CA LEU A 279 18.78 16.90 11.12
C LEU A 279 18.08 17.07 12.48
N PRO A 280 16.73 17.09 12.50
CA PRO A 280 15.99 17.36 13.73
C PRO A 280 16.20 16.25 14.74
N GLN A 281 16.12 16.60 16.02
CA GLN A 281 16.07 15.61 17.09
C GLN A 281 14.70 14.94 17.08
N LEU A 282 14.72 13.60 17.13
CA LEU A 282 13.51 12.81 17.23
C LEU A 282 13.21 12.49 18.69
N ARG A 283 11.94 12.50 19.07
CA ARG A 283 11.46 12.00 20.36
C ARG A 283 10.31 11.04 20.18
N GLU A 284 10.07 10.18 21.17
CA GLU A 284 8.86 9.36 21.18
C GLU A 284 7.62 10.27 21.37
N LEU A 285 6.57 10.02 20.59
CA LEU A 285 5.30 10.70 20.80
C LEU A 285 4.64 10.22 22.09
N SER A 286 4.12 11.17 22.86
CA SER A 286 3.30 10.90 24.04
C SER A 286 1.98 10.22 23.67
N GLU A 287 1.32 9.59 24.63
CA GLU A 287 0.02 8.93 24.40
C GLU A 287 -1.04 9.93 23.88
N ALA A 288 -1.10 11.14 24.44
CA ALA A 288 -2.01 12.19 23.98
C ALA A 288 -1.74 12.62 22.53
N GLU A 289 -0.48 12.70 22.11
CA GLU A 289 -0.11 13.01 20.72
C GLU A 289 -0.43 11.87 19.76
N ARG A 290 -0.27 10.62 20.21
CA ARG A 290 -0.70 9.43 19.44
C ARG A 290 -2.21 9.42 19.26
N GLU A 291 -2.97 9.74 20.31
CA GLU A 291 -4.43 9.87 20.24
C GLU A 291 -4.86 11.03 19.34
N THR A 292 -4.16 12.16 19.39
CA THR A 292 -4.41 13.32 18.52
C THR A 292 -4.09 13.01 17.06
N LEU A 293 -3.00 12.29 16.79
CA LEU A 293 -2.66 11.79 15.47
C LEU A 293 -3.73 10.82 14.97
N ALA A 294 -4.13 9.85 15.81
CA ALA A 294 -5.17 8.88 15.48
C ALA A 294 -6.54 9.50 15.25
N SER A 295 -6.90 10.52 16.01
CA SER A 295 -8.14 11.26 15.83
C SER A 295 -8.11 12.03 14.51
N ARG A 296 -7.02 12.73 14.17
CA ARG A 296 -6.89 13.40 12.85
C ARG A 296 -6.97 12.43 11.67
N ILE A 297 -6.47 11.20 11.83
CA ILE A 297 -6.65 10.16 10.80
C ILE A 297 -8.13 9.75 10.71
N GLY A 298 -8.87 9.72 11.83
CA GLY A 298 -10.24 9.18 11.89
C GLY A 298 -11.39 10.22 11.83
N ILE A 299 -11.10 11.50 12.02
CA ILE A 299 -12.03 12.51 12.55
C ILE A 299 -11.52 13.86 11.96
N ASP A 300 -12.34 14.74 11.39
CA ASP A 300 -13.58 15.19 11.99
C ASP A 300 -14.86 14.66 11.37
N GLU A 301 -15.63 13.93 12.19
CA GLU A 301 -16.96 13.38 11.93
C GLU A 301 -18.09 14.44 11.86
N GLN A 302 -17.77 15.73 11.65
CA GLN A 302 -18.77 16.81 11.67
C GLN A 302 -18.70 17.84 10.53
N GLN A 303 -18.07 17.53 9.39
CA GLN A 303 -18.27 18.29 8.15
C GLN A 303 -18.91 17.47 7.03
#